data_AF-A0A1I4YJH5-F1
#
_entry.id   AF-A0A1I4YJH5-F1
#
_cell.length_a   1.000
_cell.length_b   1.000
_cell.length_c   1.000
_cell.angle_alpha   90.00
_cell.angle_beta   90.00
_cell.angle_gamma   90.00
#
_symmetry.space_group_name_H-M   'P 1'
#
loop_
_entity.id
_entity.type
_entity.pdbx_description
1 polymer ?
#
loop_
_entity_poly.entity_id
_entity_poly.type
_entity_poly.pdbx_seq_one_letter_code
_entity_poly.pdbx_strand_id
1 'polypeptide(L)' 'MTPVAVPATDIADARLVRIGFDDRGIELEIVALDLPGEWLVIHVMPTALRRKR' A
#
# COMPACT_ATOMS: atom_id res chain seq x y z
N MET A 1 -10.70 6.04 -6.57
CA MET A 1 -10.68 5.74 -5.12
C MET A 1 -9.36 6.22 -4.53
N THR A 2 -9.42 6.87 -3.36
CA THR A 2 -8.27 7.51 -2.69
C THR A 2 -7.54 6.49 -1.79
N PRO A 3 -6.20 6.53 -1.66
CA PRO A 3 -5.48 5.72 -0.68
C PRO A 3 -5.99 5.95 0.75
N VAL A 4 -5.92 4.91 1.59
CA VAL A 4 -6.27 4.98 3.01
C VAL A 4 -5.01 5.26 3.82
N ALA A 5 -5.04 6.29 4.66
CA ALA A 5 -3.97 6.58 5.60
C ALA A 5 -4.02 5.61 6.78
N VAL A 6 -2.89 4.97 7.08
CA VAL A 6 -2.69 4.11 8.23
C VAL A 6 -1.74 4.84 9.18
N PRO A 7 -2.13 5.09 10.44
CA PRO A 7 -1.29 5.78 11.41
C PRO A 7 -0.07 4.93 11.76
N ALA A 8 0.97 5.59 12.27
CA ALA A 8 2.14 4.92 12.80
C ALA A 8 1.77 4.03 14.01
N THR A 9 2.54 2.97 14.20
CA THR A 9 2.53 2.09 15.37
C THR A 9 3.94 2.00 15.95
N ASP A 10 4.10 1.32 17.08
CA ASP A 10 5.41 1.14 17.72
C ASP A 10 6.45 0.42 16.85
N ILE A 11 6.00 -0.27 15.79
CA ILE A 11 6.84 -1.10 14.91
C ILE A 11 6.84 -0.65 13.45
N ALA A 12 6.08 0.39 13.10
CA ALA A 12 5.94 0.83 11.72
C ALA A 12 5.52 2.31 11.61
N ASP A 13 6.12 3.03 10.66
CA ASP A 13 5.75 4.41 10.38
C ASP A 13 4.34 4.54 9.76
N ALA A 14 3.84 5.78 9.78
CA ALA A 14 2.62 6.15 9.09
C ALA A 14 2.77 5.93 7.57
N ARG A 15 1.72 5.40 6.94
CA ARG A 15 1.78 4.95 5.54
C ARG A 15 0.44 5.07 4.87
N LEU A 16 0.47 5.16 3.54
CA LEU A 16 -0.69 5.07 2.68
C LEU A 16 -0.82 3.63 2.17
N VAL A 17 -2.04 3.09 2.24
CA VAL A 17 -2.37 1.78 1.68
C VAL A 17 -3.45 1.94 0.63
N ARG A 18 -3.23 1.35 -0.55
CA ARG A 18 -4.23 1.31 -1.62
C ARG A 18 -4.40 -0.12 -2.11
N ILE A 19 -5.65 -0.53 -2.29
CA ILE A 19 -6.00 -1.75 -3.02
C ILE A 19 -6.65 -1.36 -4.35
N GLY A 20 -6.26 -1.99 -5.44
CA GLY A 20 -6.88 -1.77 -6.75
C GLY A 20 -6.26 -2.61 -7.87
N PHE A 21 -6.92 -2.62 -9.02
CA PHE A 21 -6.47 -3.36 -10.19
C PHE A 21 -5.40 -2.60 -10.99
N ASP A 22 -4.41 -3.34 -11.49
CA ASP A 22 -3.50 -2.86 -12.54
C ASP A 22 -4.13 -3.01 -13.94
N ASP A 23 -3.37 -2.63 -14.97
CA ASP A 23 -3.76 -2.71 -16.38
C ASP A 23 -3.91 -4.15 -16.90
N ARG A 24 -3.44 -5.15 -16.13
CA ARG A 24 -3.58 -6.57 -16.41
C ARG A 24 -4.76 -7.21 -15.68
N GLY A 25 -5.50 -6.42 -14.89
CA GLY A 25 -6.63 -6.92 -14.09
C GLY A 25 -6.19 -7.69 -12.84
N ILE A 26 -4.96 -7.52 -12.36
CA ILE A 26 -4.48 -8.10 -11.10
C ILE A 26 -4.78 -7.12 -9.98
N GLU A 27 -5.46 -7.57 -8.92
CA GLU A 27 -5.66 -6.74 -7.72
C GLU A 27 -4.36 -6.67 -6.91
N LEU A 28 -3.85 -5.46 -6.72
CA LEU A 28 -2.63 -5.16 -5.99
C LEU A 28 -2.95 -4.42 -4.69
N GLU A 29 -2.19 -4.74 -3.65
CA GLU A 29 -1.96 -3.88 -2.50
C GLU A 29 -0.69 -3.07 -2.72
N ILE A 30 -0.79 -1.75 -2.57
CA ILE A 30 0.31 -0.81 -2.66
C ILE A 30 0.45 -0.14 -1.29
N VAL A 31 1.66 -0.16 -0.75
CA VAL A 31 2.02 0.56 0.47
C VAL A 31 3.08 1.60 0.13
N ALA A 32 2.81 2.85 0.51
CA ALA A 32 3.70 3.97 0.29
C ALA A 32 3.86 4.83 1.56
N LEU A 33 4.98 5.53 1.65
CA LEU A 33 5.18 6.61 2.61
C LEU A 33 4.85 7.94 1.92
N ASP A 34 4.17 8.83 2.65
CA ASP A 34 3.89 10.19 2.20
C ASP A 34 5.03 11.10 2.69
N LEU A 35 5.97 11.41 1.79
CA LEU A 35 7.14 12.25 2.07
C LEU A 35 6.93 13.65 1.47
N PRO A 36 7.70 14.67 1.91
CA PRO A 36 7.60 15.99 1.33
C PRO A 36 7.90 15.99 -0.18
N GLY A 37 6.86 16.15 -0.99
CA GLY A 37 6.95 16.27 -2.46
C GLY A 37 6.92 14.94 -3.22
N GLU A 38 6.84 13.80 -2.56
CA GLU A 38 6.84 12.50 -3.23
C GLU A 38 6.16 11.38 -2.42
N TRP A 39 5.73 10.34 -3.14
CA TRP A 39 5.29 9.09 -2.53
C TRP A 39 6.34 8.01 -2.74
N LEU A 40 6.95 7.57 -1.64
CA LEU A 40 7.90 6.46 -1.68
C LEU A 40 7.13 5.14 -1.56
N VAL A 41 6.98 4.42 -2.68
CA VAL A 41 6.38 3.09 -2.68
C VAL A 41 7.37 2.08 -2.14
N ILE A 42 7.05 1.48 -1.00
CA ILE A 42 7.92 0.52 -0.30
C ILE A 42 7.47 -0.93 -0.49
N HIS A 43 6.21 -1.15 -0.87
CA HIS A 43 5.68 -2.48 -1.08
C HIS A 43 4.57 -2.48 -2.14
N VAL A 44 4.61 -3.46 -3.05
CA VAL A 44 3.55 -3.75 -4.00
C VAL A 44 3.40 -5.27 -4.08
N MET A 45 2.19 -5.78 -3.87
CA MET A 45 1.92 -7.22 -3.87
C MET A 45 0.54 -7.54 -4.45
N PRO A 46 0.40 -8.57 -5.29
CA PRO A 46 -0.92 -9.13 -5.61
C PRO A 46 -1.65 -9.59 -4.34
N THR A 47 -2.89 -9.14 -4.15
CA THR A 47 -3.69 -9.47 -2.96
C THR A 47 -3.92 -10.98 -2.84
N ALA A 48 -4.01 -11.68 -3.98
CA ALA A 48 -4.13 -13.14 -4.05
C ALA A 48 -2.97 -13.90 -3.41
N LEU A 49 -1.79 -13.28 -3.30
CA LEU A 49 -0.60 -13.87 -2.69
C LEU A 49 -0.43 -13.49 -1.22
N ARG A 50 -1.33 -12.67 -0.65
CA ARG A 50 -1.28 -12.35 0.78
C ARG A 50 -1.30 -13.63 1.58
N ARG A 51 -0.39 -13.72 2.54
CA ARG A 51 -0.32 -14.85 3.46
C ARG A 51 -1.67 -14.94 4.18
N LYS A 52 -2.41 -16.02 3.93
CA LYS A 52 -3.58 -16.37 4.74
C LYS A 52 -3.06 -16.69 6.13
N ARG A 53 -3.59 -15.98 7.11
CA ARG A 53 -3.28 -16.19 8.52
C ARG A 53 -3.95 -17.47 9.02
#